data_AF-A0A8T6YA68-F1
#
_entry.id   AF-A0A8T6YA68-F1
#
_cell.length_a   1.000
_cell.length_b   1.000
_cell.length_c   1.000
_cell.angle_alpha   90.00
_cell.angle_beta   90.00
_cell.angle_gamma   90.00
#
_symmetry.space_group_name_H-M   'P 1'
#
loop_
_entity.id
_entity.type
_entity.pdbx_description
1 polymer ?
#
loop_
_entity_poly.entity_id
_entity_poly.type
_entity_poly.pdbx_seq_one_letter_code
_entity_poly.pdbx_strand_id
1 'polypeptide(L)'
;MVIEDGLSHESCRKCAASSPSSGKIRRAHCIDGKPIKELFGMNGFVCSEKPARKEYGCTESVDIGAYDTFPHGCVYCYANINKKIAEARFQNHERKK
;
A
#
# COMPACT_ATOMS: atom_id res chain seq x y z
N MET A 1 -19.29 8.35 14.72
CA MET A 1 -20.39 7.68 15.44
C MET A 1 -20.10 6.20 15.39
N VAL A 2 -19.61 5.66 16.50
CA VAL A 2 -19.33 4.23 16.73
C VAL A 2 -20.64 3.46 16.64
N ILE A 3 -20.69 2.37 15.87
CA ILE A 3 -21.83 1.47 15.80
C ILE A 3 -21.42 0.17 16.49
N GLU A 4 -22.11 -0.11 17.61
CA GLU A 4 -22.40 -1.35 18.36
C GLU A 4 -21.37 -2.49 18.54
N ASP A 5 -20.32 -2.62 17.73
CA ASP A 5 -19.29 -3.69 17.86
C ASP A 5 -17.88 -3.16 18.18
N GLY A 6 -17.76 -1.86 18.48
CA GLY A 6 -16.46 -1.20 18.73
C GLY A 6 -15.55 -1.06 17.50
N LEU A 7 -15.95 -1.58 16.33
CA LEU A 7 -15.19 -1.53 15.09
C LEU A 7 -15.79 -0.51 14.11
N SER A 8 -14.97 0.42 13.64
CA SER A 8 -15.34 1.34 12.56
C SER A 8 -15.29 0.64 11.21
N HIS A 9 -16.38 0.63 10.46
CA HIS A 9 -16.45 0.04 9.12
C HIS A 9 -16.03 1.06 8.04
N GLU A 10 -15.03 0.71 7.23
CA GLU A 10 -14.50 1.53 6.15
C GLU A 10 -14.43 0.73 4.84
N SER A 11 -14.60 1.40 3.69
CA SER A 11 -14.58 0.75 2.38
C SER A 11 -13.68 1.46 1.37
N CYS A 12 -12.95 0.67 0.57
CA CYS A 12 -12.02 1.16 -0.45
C CYS A 12 -12.77 1.68 -1.69
N ARG A 13 -12.52 2.95 -2.03
CA ARG A 13 -13.25 3.70 -3.07
C ARG A 13 -13.31 3.02 -4.45
N LYS A 14 -12.32 2.19 -4.83
CA LYS A 14 -12.29 1.58 -6.18
C LYS A 14 -13.50 0.69 -6.47
N CYS A 15 -14.08 0.06 -5.46
CA CYS A 15 -15.21 -0.86 -5.64
C CYS A 15 -16.58 -0.18 -5.63
N ALA A 16 -16.65 1.13 -5.39
CA ALA A 16 -17.89 1.86 -5.21
C ALA A 16 -17.98 3.01 -6.22
N ALA A 17 -18.39 2.69 -7.45
CA ALA A 17 -18.83 3.69 -8.43
C ALA A 17 -20.08 4.48 -7.94
N SER A 18 -20.76 3.95 -6.92
CA SER A 18 -21.85 4.59 -6.20
C SER A 18 -21.44 4.84 -4.76
N SER A 19 -21.77 6.02 -4.24
CA SER A 19 -21.78 6.33 -2.80
C SER A 19 -22.29 5.11 -1.99
N PRO A 20 -21.66 4.73 -0.86
CA PRO A 20 -22.26 3.71 -0.01
C PRO A 20 -23.68 4.15 0.34
N SER A 21 -24.67 3.36 -0.05
CA SER A 21 -26.11 3.67 0.07
C SER A 21 -26.54 3.89 1.53
N SER A 22 -25.78 3.34 2.47
CA SER A 22 -25.88 3.61 3.90
C SER A 22 -24.77 4.60 4.31
N GLY A 23 -25.13 5.78 4.80
CA GLY A 23 -24.21 6.80 5.37
C GLY A 23 -23.41 6.37 6.61
N LYS A 24 -23.24 5.06 6.83
CA LYS A 24 -22.57 4.41 7.96
C LYS A 24 -21.16 3.91 7.63
N ILE A 25 -20.76 3.90 6.35
CA ILE A 25 -19.46 3.39 5.91
C ILE A 25 -18.55 4.57 5.54
N ARG A 26 -17.39 4.66 6.20
CA ARG A 26 -16.39 5.70 5.89
C ARG A 26 -15.52 5.30 4.70
N ARG A 27 -14.87 6.30 4.09
CA ARG A 27 -13.89 6.06 3.03
C ARG A 27 -12.62 5.48 3.66
N ALA A 28 -12.21 4.30 3.20
CA ALA A 28 -10.93 3.72 3.59
C ALA A 28 -9.78 4.34 2.79
N HIS A 29 -8.59 4.30 3.40
CA HIS A 29 -7.32 4.66 2.79
C HIS A 29 -6.49 3.39 2.57
N CYS A 30 -5.77 3.28 1.45
CA CYS A 30 -4.89 2.12 1.22
C CYS A 30 -3.69 2.12 2.17
N ILE A 31 -3.21 3.32 2.53
CA ILE A 31 -2.21 3.56 3.58
C ILE A 31 -2.78 4.67 4.46
N ASP A 32 -3.13 4.34 5.70
CA ASP A 32 -3.61 5.31 6.69
C ASP A 32 -2.56 5.54 7.77
N GLY A 33 -1.92 6.71 7.74
CA GLY A 33 -0.88 7.08 8.70
C GLY A 33 -1.41 7.32 10.11
N LYS A 34 -2.70 7.60 10.31
CA LYS A 34 -3.27 7.86 11.64
C LYS A 34 -3.22 6.63 12.55
N PRO A 35 -3.83 5.48 12.18
CA PRO A 35 -3.75 4.28 12.99
C PRO A 35 -2.30 3.76 13.10
N ILE A 36 -1.49 3.88 12.05
CA ILE A 36 -0.06 3.50 12.11
C ILE A 36 0.67 4.32 13.19
N LYS A 37 0.48 5.64 13.21
CA LYS A 37 1.11 6.52 14.21
C LYS A 37 0.68 6.17 15.63
N GLU A 38 -0.61 5.87 15.84
CA GLU A 38 -1.18 5.50 17.13
C GLU A 38 -0.64 4.14 17.61
N LEU A 39 -0.68 3.12 16.75
CA LEU A 39 -0.24 1.76 17.08
C LEU A 39 1.24 1.69 17.45
N PHE A 40 2.09 2.49 16.80
CA PHE A 40 3.54 2.45 16.99
C PHE A 40 4.09 3.62 17.81
N GLY A 41 3.24 4.49 18.37
CA GLY A 41 3.68 5.61 19.22
C GLY A 41 4.67 6.56 18.53
N MET A 42 4.50 6.79 17.22
CA MET A 42 5.47 7.54 16.40
C MET A 42 5.35 9.05 16.61
N ASN A 43 5.86 9.53 17.74
CA ASN A 43 5.93 10.96 18.06
C ASN A 43 6.76 11.69 16.99
N GLY A 44 6.18 12.74 16.39
CA GLY A 44 6.80 13.49 15.30
C GLY A 44 6.55 12.95 13.89
N PHE A 45 5.88 11.81 13.72
CA PHE A 45 5.45 11.35 12.39
C PHE A 45 4.35 12.27 11.83
N VAL A 46 4.60 12.81 10.64
CA VAL A 46 3.69 13.70 9.92
C VAL A 46 2.93 12.89 8.89
N CYS A 47 1.61 12.79 9.04
CA CYS A 47 0.74 12.11 8.10
C CYS A 47 0.29 13.08 7.00
N SER A 48 1.17 13.40 6.04
CA SER A 48 0.83 14.16 4.84
C SER A 48 -0.03 13.32 3.89
N GLU A 49 -1.07 13.91 3.27
CA GLU A 49 -1.80 13.23 2.21
C GLU A 49 -1.08 13.44 0.87
N LYS A 50 -0.59 12.35 0.27
CA LYS A 50 0.03 12.36 -1.06
C LYS A 50 -0.29 11.06 -1.78
N PRO A 51 -1.54 10.90 -2.23
CA PRO A 51 -2.01 9.65 -2.80
C PRO A 51 -1.39 9.42 -4.19
N ALA A 52 -0.94 8.19 -4.45
CA ALA A 52 -0.45 7.79 -5.79
C ALA A 52 -1.55 7.84 -6.88
N ARG A 53 -2.82 7.84 -6.46
CA ARG A 53 -4.00 7.92 -7.32
C ARG A 53 -4.87 9.09 -6.85
N LYS A 54 -5.20 10.02 -7.75
CA LYS A 54 -5.92 11.27 -7.42
C LYS A 54 -7.28 11.03 -6.75
N GLU A 55 -7.89 9.87 -6.96
CA GLU A 55 -9.17 9.52 -6.39
C GLU A 55 -9.10 9.03 -4.92
N TYR A 56 -7.92 8.99 -4.28
CA TYR A 56 -7.74 8.51 -2.90
C TYR A 56 -7.24 9.60 -1.96
N GLY A 57 -7.26 9.34 -0.65
CA GLY A 57 -6.69 10.23 0.38
C GLY A 57 -5.53 9.60 1.15
N CYS A 58 -4.83 8.61 0.58
CA CYS A 58 -3.79 7.87 1.30
C CYS A 58 -2.68 8.79 1.82
N THR A 59 -2.14 8.43 2.99
CA THR A 59 -0.90 9.05 3.49
C THR A 59 0.23 8.84 2.50
N GLU A 60 1.15 9.80 2.43
CA GLU A 60 2.35 9.74 1.61
C GLU A 60 3.11 8.42 1.87
N SER A 61 3.43 7.74 0.78
CA SER A 61 4.10 6.45 0.82
C SER A 61 4.95 6.28 -0.43
N VAL A 62 6.03 5.52 -0.32
CA VAL A 62 6.89 5.14 -1.44
C VAL A 62 6.97 3.62 -1.53
N ASP A 63 7.01 3.09 -2.74
CA ASP A 63 7.31 1.67 -2.96
C ASP A 63 8.79 1.42 -2.66
N ILE A 64 9.07 0.41 -1.83
CA ILE A 64 10.45 0.01 -1.48
C ILE A 64 10.91 -1.22 -2.28
N GLY A 65 10.08 -1.71 -3.20
CA GLY A 65 10.38 -2.87 -4.02
C GLY A 65 11.43 -2.56 -5.07
N ALA A 66 12.16 -3.60 -5.49
CA ALA A 66 13.04 -3.55 -6.64
C ALA A 66 12.45 -4.41 -7.77
N TYR A 67 12.34 -3.83 -8.96
CA TYR A 67 11.84 -4.52 -10.14
C TYR A 67 12.97 -5.24 -10.84
N ASP A 68 12.66 -6.33 -11.55
CA ASP A 68 13.60 -7.15 -12.31
C ASP A 68 14.83 -7.57 -11.48
N THR A 69 14.62 -8.02 -10.25
CA THR A 69 15.69 -8.54 -9.35
C THR A 69 15.40 -9.96 -8.88
N PHE A 70 14.21 -10.50 -9.15
CA PHE A 70 13.78 -11.80 -8.66
C PHE A 70 14.08 -12.90 -9.69
N PRO A 71 14.99 -13.86 -9.44
CA PRO A 71 15.48 -14.79 -10.47
C PRO A 71 14.52 -15.97 -10.74
N HIS A 72 13.53 -16.23 -9.89
CA HIS A 72 12.71 -17.47 -10.00
C HIS A 72 11.70 -17.49 -11.16
N GLY A 73 11.58 -16.41 -11.94
CA GLY A 73 10.91 -16.44 -13.23
C GLY A 73 9.40 -16.68 -13.23
N CYS A 74 8.71 -16.44 -12.11
CA CYS A 74 7.26 -16.64 -11.96
C CYS A 74 6.46 -15.96 -13.08
N VAL A 75 5.58 -16.73 -13.72
CA VAL A 75 4.79 -16.26 -14.89
C VAL A 75 3.79 -15.15 -14.56
N TYR A 76 3.44 -14.99 -13.28
CA TYR A 76 2.48 -14.01 -12.78
C TYR A 76 3.13 -12.84 -12.02
N CYS A 77 4.46 -12.76 -11.97
CA CYS A 77 5.14 -11.72 -11.21
C CYS A 77 5.09 -10.38 -11.95
N TYR A 78 4.30 -9.44 -11.44
CA TYR A 78 4.21 -8.09 -12.01
C TYR A 78 5.52 -7.30 -11.87
N ALA A 79 6.35 -7.62 -10.87
CA ALA A 79 7.59 -6.91 -10.58
C ALA A 79 8.81 -7.44 -11.36
N ASN A 80 8.63 -8.45 -12.21
CA ASN A 80 9.71 -9.10 -12.96
C ASN A 80 9.38 -9.19 -14.45
N ILE A 81 9.36 -8.03 -15.10
CA ILE A 81 8.98 -7.86 -16.50
C ILE A 81 10.08 -8.41 -17.41
N ASN A 82 11.34 -8.17 -17.06
CA ASN A 82 12.49 -8.59 -17.85
C ASN A 82 13.32 -9.65 -17.12
N LYS A 83 13.01 -10.91 -17.43
CA LYS A 83 13.71 -12.08 -16.88
C LYS A 83 15.22 -12.08 -17.12
N LYS A 84 15.69 -11.52 -18.25
CA LYS A 84 17.13 -11.45 -18.55
C LYS A 84 17.84 -10.45 -17.64
N ILE A 85 17.20 -9.31 -17.36
CA ILE A 85 17.75 -8.31 -16.42
C ILE A 85 17.78 -8.88 -15.01
N ALA A 86 16.72 -9.56 -14.58
CA ALA A 86 16.68 -10.19 -13.26
C ALA A 86 17.76 -11.25 -13.06
N GLU A 87 17.98 -12.11 -14.07
CA GLU A 87 19.06 -13.09 -14.05
C GLU A 87 20.43 -12.41 -13.95
N ALA A 88 20.70 -11.40 -14.79
CA ALA A 88 21.97 -10.68 -14.76
C ALA A 88 22.21 -9.97 -13.42
N ARG A 89 21.18 -9.36 -12.82
CA ARG A 89 21.31 -8.70 -11.51
C ARG A 89 21.52 -9.69 -10.38
N PHE A 90 20.87 -10.85 -10.44
CA PHE A 90 21.10 -11.91 -9.47
C PHE A 90 22.53 -12.44 -9.55
N GLN A 91 23.09 -12.62 -10.75
CA GLN A 91 24.46 -13.05 -10.96
C GLN A 91 25.49 -12.04 -10.43
N ASN A 92 25.21 -10.73 -10.56
CA ASN A 92 26.06 -9.65 -10.04
C ASN A 92 25.74 -9.26 -8.58
N HIS A 93 24.91 -10.02 -7.87
CA HIS A 93 24.51 -9.69 -6.52
C HIS A 93 25.63 -10.04 -5.51
N GLU A 94 26.29 -9.00 -5.00
CA GLU A 94 27.25 -9.14 -3.90
C GLU A 94 26.52 -9.43 -2.58
N ARG A 95 26.59 -10.69 -2.14
CA ARG A 95 26.07 -11.08 -0.84
C ARG A 95 26.91 -10.46 0.27
N LYS A 96 26.33 -9.53 1.03
CA LYS A 96 26.90 -9.14 2.33
C LYS A 96 26.81 -10.34 3.28
N LYS A 97 27.97 -10.80 3.76
CA LYS A 97 28.08 -11.81 4.82
C LYS A 97 27.77 -11.20 6.17
#